data_AF-T1I2P3-F1
#
_entry.id   AF-T1I2P3-F1
#
_cell.length_a   1.000
_cell.length_b   1.000
_cell.length_c   1.000
_cell.angle_alpha   90.00
_cell.angle_beta   90.00
_cell.angle_gamma   90.00
#
_symmetry.space_group_name_H-M   'P 1'
#
loop_
_entity.id
_entity.type
_entity.pdbx_description
1 polymer ?
#
loop_
_entity_poly.entity_id
_entity_poly.type
_entity_poly.pdbx_seq_one_letter_code
_entity_poly.pdbx_strand_id
1 'polypeptide(L)'
;MITQLIKQRFLESRKNYYDKMAGKIQKAWRLYKSRNDINNIGDVQFYIHNELVNRIVVKKMHEFFNDQIELQNEELSNEKLKWMNYILPKLHHLIRTKHIPGVYSLKDGRTELSPIEKLLACYNFSIFMADLKIARARSAKQS
;
A
#
# COMPACT_ATOMS: atom_id res chain seq x y z
N MET A 1 1.10 -16.82 13.62
CA MET A 1 0.56 -16.57 12.27
C MET A 1 -0.72 -17.36 11.97
N ILE A 2 -0.70 -18.70 11.95
CA ILE A 2 -1.90 -19.51 11.59
C ILE A 2 -3.10 -19.23 12.50
N THR A 3 -2.88 -19.11 13.82
CA THR A 3 -3.93 -18.81 14.80
C THR A 3 -4.56 -17.42 14.63
N GLN A 4 -3.79 -16.43 14.16
CA GLN A 4 -4.29 -15.08 13.87
C GLN A 4 -5.14 -15.07 12.59
N LEU A 5 -4.71 -15.79 11.56
CA LEU A 5 -5.47 -15.99 10.31
C LEU A 5 -6.83 -16.67 10.57
N ILE A 6 -6.85 -17.73 11.39
CA ILE A 6 -8.09 -18.42 11.77
C ILE A 6 -9.03 -17.48 12.53
N LYS A 7 -8.49 -16.70 13.48
CA LYS A 7 -9.28 -15.70 14.23
C LYS A 7 -9.89 -14.64 13.32
N GLN A 8 -9.12 -14.09 12.37
CA GLN A 8 -9.64 -13.10 11.43
C GLN A 8 -10.74 -13.69 10.54
N ARG A 9 -10.53 -14.88 9.97
CA ARG A 9 -11.52 -15.55 9.12
C ARG A 9 -12.82 -15.87 9.87
N PHE A 10 -12.71 -16.25 11.14
CA PHE A 10 -13.86 -16.45 12.01
C PHE A 10 -14.64 -15.16 12.25
N LEU A 11 -13.94 -14.05 12.57
CA LEU A 11 -14.56 -12.75 12.78
C LEU A 11 -15.28 -12.23 11.53
N GLU A 12 -14.66 -12.39 10.36
CA GLU A 12 -15.25 -12.03 9.07
C GLU A 12 -16.50 -12.87 8.77
N SER A 13 -16.41 -14.20 8.98
CA SER A 13 -17.55 -15.10 8.79
C SER A 13 -18.72 -14.76 9.71
N ARG A 14 -18.42 -14.40 10.97
CA ARG A 14 -19.41 -13.96 11.95
C ARG A 14 -20.06 -12.64 11.54
N LYS A 15 -19.27 -11.66 11.10
CA LYS A 15 -19.78 -10.38 10.58
C LYS A 15 -20.72 -10.61 9.40
N ASN A 16 -20.29 -11.40 8.41
CA ASN A 16 -21.08 -11.74 7.23
C ASN A 16 -22.42 -12.41 7.58
N TYR A 17 -22.43 -13.28 8.60
CA TYR A 17 -23.66 -13.88 9.10
C TYR A 17 -24.64 -12.83 9.66
N TYR A 18 -24.16 -11.94 10.53
CA TYR A 18 -25.00 -10.89 11.11
C TYR A 18 -25.47 -9.88 10.07
N ASP A 19 -24.62 -9.48 9.12
CA ASP A 19 -24.99 -8.58 8.02
C ASP A 19 -26.10 -9.19 7.15
N LYS A 20 -26.01 -10.49 6.87
CA LYS A 20 -27.06 -11.23 6.16
C LYS A 20 -28.38 -11.27 6.94
N MET A 21 -28.33 -11.46 8.26
CA MET A 21 -29.53 -11.46 9.09
C MET A 21 -30.13 -10.06 9.23
N ALA A 22 -29.29 -9.04 9.40
CA ALA A 22 -29.71 -7.64 9.40
C ALA A 22 -30.43 -7.28 8.10
N GLY A 23 -29.92 -7.69 6.94
CA GLY A 23 -30.57 -7.49 5.65
C GLY A 23 -31.96 -8.12 5.56
N LYS A 24 -32.16 -9.32 6.13
CA LYS A 24 -33.48 -9.97 6.20
C LYS A 24 -34.47 -9.19 7.07
N ILE A 25 -34.02 -8.74 8.25
CA ILE A 25 -34.83 -7.94 9.17
C ILE A 25 -35.22 -6.61 8.51
N GLN A 26 -34.25 -5.91 7.91
CA GLN A 26 -34.47 -4.66 7.20
C GLN A 26 -35.46 -4.84 6.03
N LYS A 27 -35.33 -5.91 5.25
CA LYS A 27 -36.27 -6.22 4.16
C LYS A 27 -37.69 -6.43 4.67
N ALA A 28 -37.85 -7.19 5.76
CA ALA A 28 -39.17 -7.43 6.37
C ALA A 28 -39.80 -6.13 6.88
N TRP A 29 -39.02 -5.29 7.57
CA TRP A 29 -39.48 -3.98 8.05
C TRP A 29 -39.87 -3.02 6.93
N ARG A 30 -39.07 -2.94 5.86
CA ARG A 30 -39.39 -2.13 4.68
C ARG A 30 -40.70 -2.58 4.02
N LEU A 31 -40.93 -3.89 3.94
CA LEU A 31 -42.16 -4.45 3.37
C LEU A 31 -43.37 -4.19 4.28
N TYR A 32 -43.23 -4.35 5.58
CA TYR A 32 -44.30 -4.06 6.55
C TYR A 32 -44.72 -2.59 6.48
N LYS A 33 -43.74 -1.67 6.50
CA LYS A 33 -44.01 -0.23 6.38
C LYS A 33 -44.73 0.09 5.06
N SER A 34 -44.23 -0.44 3.95
CA SER A 34 -44.80 -0.24 2.62
C SER A 34 -46.26 -0.70 2.48
N ARG A 35 -46.64 -1.79 3.16
CA ARG A 35 -48.00 -2.35 3.13
C ARG A 35 -49.03 -1.57 3.95
N ASN A 36 -48.57 -0.84 4.97
CA ASN A 36 -49.43 -0.12 5.90
C ASN A 36 -49.52 1.38 5.62
N ASP A 37 -48.82 1.90 4.60
CA ASP A 37 -48.83 3.32 4.24
C ASP A 37 -49.63 3.55 2.96
N ILE A 38 -50.74 4.28 3.08
CA ILE A 38 -51.66 4.61 1.97
C ILE A 38 -51.06 5.68 1.03
N ASN A 39 -50.02 6.42 1.46
CA ASN A 39 -49.35 7.48 0.69
C ASN A 39 -47.83 7.26 0.54
N ASN A 40 -47.45 6.02 0.24
CA ASN A 40 -46.08 5.49 0.19
C ASN A 40 -45.15 6.09 -0.91
N ILE A 41 -45.58 7.08 -1.71
CA ILE A 41 -44.74 7.66 -2.79
C ILE A 41 -43.54 8.43 -2.20
N GLY A 42 -43.76 9.21 -1.14
CA GLY A 42 -42.69 9.99 -0.50
C GLY A 42 -41.64 9.11 0.18
N ASP A 43 -42.08 8.02 0.80
CA ASP A 43 -41.20 7.04 1.43
C ASP A 43 -40.34 6.30 0.41
N VAL A 44 -40.91 5.90 -0.74
CA VAL A 44 -40.15 5.27 -1.82
C VAL A 44 -39.09 6.22 -2.38
N GLN A 45 -39.42 7.49 -2.61
CA GLN A 45 -38.45 8.49 -3.07
C GLN A 45 -37.32 8.70 -2.05
N PHE A 46 -37.65 8.76 -0.76
CA PHE A 46 -36.66 8.83 0.32
C PHE A 46 -35.71 7.63 0.29
N TYR A 47 -36.22 6.39 0.17
CA TYR A 47 -35.37 5.20 0.13
C TYR A 47 -34.48 5.16 -1.12
N ILE A 48 -35.01 5.50 -2.30
CA ILE A 48 -34.23 5.59 -3.54
C ILE A 48 -33.11 6.62 -3.40
N HIS A 49 -33.42 7.80 -2.86
CA HIS A 49 -32.44 8.85 -2.62
C HIS A 49 -31.35 8.39 -1.64
N ASN A 50 -31.73 7.82 -0.50
CA ASN A 50 -30.76 7.34 0.49
C ASN A 50 -29.89 6.20 -0.07
N GLU A 51 -30.45 5.30 -0.86
CA GLU A 51 -29.67 4.24 -1.51
C GLU A 51 -28.65 4.84 -2.49
N LEU A 52 -29.05 5.84 -3.29
CA LEU A 52 -28.16 6.54 -4.20
C LEU A 52 -27.02 7.25 -3.45
N VAL A 53 -27.36 8.02 -2.41
CA VAL A 53 -26.37 8.74 -1.59
C VAL A 53 -25.43 7.75 -0.91
N ASN A 54 -25.94 6.65 -0.34
CA ASN A 54 -25.12 5.62 0.28
C ASN A 54 -24.15 4.98 -0.73
N ARG A 55 -24.62 4.67 -1.95
CA ARG A 55 -23.75 4.14 -3.01
C ARG A 55 -22.63 5.13 -3.37
N ILE A 56 -22.96 6.42 -3.49
CA ILE A 56 -21.98 7.47 -3.78
C ILE A 56 -20.96 7.61 -2.65
N VAL A 57 -21.42 7.65 -1.40
CA VAL A 57 -20.55 7.77 -0.23
C VAL A 57 -19.62 6.57 -0.12
N VAL A 58 -20.13 5.35 -0.29
CA VAL A 58 -19.30 4.14 -0.28
C VAL A 58 -18.25 4.20 -1.38
N LYS A 59 -18.61 4.62 -2.60
CA LYS A 59 -17.63 4.79 -3.69
C LYS A 59 -16.54 5.80 -3.32
N LYS A 60 -16.93 6.98 -2.83
CA LYS A 60 -15.98 8.03 -2.40
C LYS A 60 -15.07 7.57 -1.26
N MET A 61 -15.60 6.78 -0.32
CA MET A 61 -14.80 6.19 0.75
C MET A 61 -13.72 5.27 0.18
N HIS A 62 -14.05 4.40 -0.78
CA HIS A 62 -13.07 3.53 -1.43
C HIS A 62 -12.01 4.33 -2.20
N GLU A 63 -12.42 5.35 -2.96
CA GLU A 63 -11.49 6.25 -3.66
C GLU A 63 -10.52 6.90 -2.67
N PHE A 64 -11.02 7.52 -1.60
CA PHE A 64 -10.20 8.12 -0.55
C PHE A 64 -9.22 7.10 0.07
N PHE A 65 -9.68 5.89 0.40
CA PHE A 65 -8.80 4.86 0.97
C PHE A 65 -7.68 4.45 0.02
N ASN A 66 -7.97 4.35 -1.29
CA ASN A 66 -6.95 4.04 -2.28
C ASN A 66 -5.92 5.18 -2.38
N ASP A 67 -6.38 6.43 -2.41
CA ASP A 67 -5.49 7.60 -2.42
C ASP A 67 -4.58 7.63 -1.19
N GLN A 68 -5.11 7.30 -0.01
CA GLN A 68 -4.30 7.23 1.22
C GLN A 68 -3.25 6.11 1.16
N ILE A 69 -3.59 4.95 0.60
CA ILE A 69 -2.63 3.85 0.42
C ILE A 69 -1.53 4.26 -0.56
N GLU A 70 -1.88 4.95 -1.65
CA GLU A 70 -0.92 5.44 -2.63
C GLU A 70 0.06 6.43 -1.99
N LEU A 71 -0.44 7.43 -1.26
CA LEU A 71 0.39 8.39 -0.52
C LEU A 71 1.32 7.69 0.47
N GLN A 72 0.83 6.74 1.26
CA GLN A 72 1.66 5.97 2.19
C GLN A 72 2.76 5.17 1.47
N ASN A 73 2.43 4.57 0.32
CA ASN A 73 3.41 3.84 -0.48
C ASN A 73 4.47 4.77 -1.07
N GLU A 74 4.09 5.97 -1.52
CA GLU A 74 5.02 6.99 -1.99
C GLU A 74 5.96 7.46 -0.88
N GLU A 75 5.42 7.77 0.31
CA GLU A 75 6.22 8.15 1.48
C GLU A 75 7.23 7.05 1.85
N LEU A 76 6.77 5.81 1.91
CA LEU A 76 7.61 4.65 2.20
C LEU A 76 8.67 4.43 1.12
N SER A 77 8.32 4.63 -0.17
CA SER A 77 9.26 4.53 -1.29
C SER A 77 10.33 5.62 -1.20
N ASN A 78 9.94 6.85 -0.90
CA ASN A 78 10.84 7.98 -0.69
C ASN A 78 11.79 7.75 0.49
N GLU A 79 11.29 7.18 1.59
CA GLU A 79 12.12 6.81 2.74
C GLU A 79 13.13 5.72 2.36
N LYS A 80 12.69 4.65 1.69
CA LYS A 80 13.56 3.58 1.19
C LYS A 80 14.66 4.13 0.28
N LEU A 81 14.31 5.05 -0.63
CA LEU A 81 15.27 5.67 -1.53
C LEU A 81 16.33 6.49 -0.76
N LYS A 82 15.93 7.24 0.28
CA LYS A 82 16.87 7.95 1.16
C LYS A 82 17.85 6.99 1.83
N TRP A 83 17.35 5.88 2.38
CA TRP A 83 18.19 4.85 3.00
C TRP A 83 19.13 4.18 1.98
N MET A 84 18.64 3.86 0.78
CA MET A 84 19.46 3.32 -0.31
C MET A 84 20.58 4.29 -0.69
N ASN A 85 20.29 5.57 -0.86
CA ASN A 85 21.27 6.61 -1.17
C ASN A 85 22.31 6.79 -0.04
N TYR A 86 21.95 6.47 1.20
CA TYR A 86 22.90 6.50 2.31
C TYR A 86 23.79 5.24 2.36
N ILE A 87 23.20 4.05 2.17
CA ILE A 87 23.84 2.76 2.38
C ILE A 87 24.66 2.32 1.16
N LEU A 88 24.08 2.34 -0.04
CA LEU A 88 24.69 1.76 -1.24
C LEU A 88 26.07 2.37 -1.55
N PRO A 89 26.29 3.69 -1.46
CA PRO A 89 27.61 4.27 -1.68
C PRO A 89 28.65 3.82 -0.64
N LYS A 90 28.24 3.42 0.56
CA LYS A 90 29.16 2.85 1.55
C LYS A 90 29.50 1.39 1.24
N LEU A 91 28.59 0.65 0.60
CA LEU A 91 28.75 -0.78 0.32
C LEU A 91 29.25 -1.10 -1.09
N HIS A 92 29.37 -0.13 -2.00
CA HIS A 92 29.69 -0.38 -3.41
C HIS A 92 30.98 -1.16 -3.65
N HIS A 93 31.97 -1.04 -2.76
CA HIS A 93 33.24 -1.74 -2.85
C HIS A 93 33.16 -3.23 -2.43
N LEU A 94 32.02 -3.66 -1.88
CA LEU A 94 31.78 -5.05 -1.46
C LEU A 94 31.26 -5.94 -2.60
N ILE A 95 30.98 -5.35 -3.77
CA ILE A 95 30.59 -6.07 -4.98
C ILE A 95 31.80 -6.83 -5.52
N ARG A 96 31.57 -8.03 -6.08
CA ARG A 96 32.62 -8.76 -6.77
C ARG A 96 33.23 -7.99 -7.93
N THR A 97 34.51 -8.25 -8.16
CA THR A 97 35.22 -7.83 -9.37
C THR A 97 35.53 -9.04 -10.24
N LYS A 98 36.10 -8.82 -11.43
CA LYS A 98 36.49 -9.91 -12.33
C LYS A 98 37.44 -10.92 -11.68
N HIS A 99 38.29 -10.47 -10.76
CA HIS A 99 39.36 -11.29 -10.19
C HIS A 99 39.09 -11.70 -8.73
N ILE A 100 38.24 -10.97 -8.00
CA ILE A 100 38.04 -11.15 -6.57
C ILE A 100 36.53 -11.29 -6.28
N PRO A 101 36.09 -12.36 -5.59
CA PRO A 101 34.70 -12.48 -5.15
C PRO A 101 34.35 -11.37 -4.15
N GLY A 102 33.13 -10.86 -4.25
CA GLY A 102 32.59 -9.87 -3.32
C GLY A 102 32.17 -10.52 -2.02
N VAL A 103 31.94 -9.70 -0.98
CA VAL A 103 31.49 -10.20 0.34
C VAL A 103 30.13 -10.89 0.24
N TYR A 104 29.29 -10.42 -0.68
CA TYR A 104 27.96 -10.98 -0.93
C TYR A 104 27.93 -11.98 -2.08
N SER A 105 29.07 -12.40 -2.64
CA SER A 105 29.11 -13.42 -3.68
C SER A 105 28.62 -14.76 -3.14
N LEU A 106 27.89 -15.51 -3.97
CA LEU A 106 27.43 -16.84 -3.62
C LEU A 106 28.63 -17.80 -3.47
N LYS A 107 28.60 -18.64 -2.42
CA LYS A 107 29.69 -19.59 -2.10
C LYS A 107 29.77 -20.78 -3.06
N ASP A 108 28.76 -20.95 -3.90
CA ASP A 108 28.60 -22.12 -4.79
C ASP A 108 29.51 -22.07 -6.03
N GLY A 109 30.51 -21.18 -6.05
CA GLY A 109 31.45 -21.02 -7.17
C GLY A 109 30.84 -20.39 -8.43
N ARG A 110 29.55 -20.04 -8.41
CA ARG A 110 28.86 -19.41 -9.55
C ARG A 110 29.34 -17.98 -9.76
N THR A 111 29.47 -17.59 -11.02
CA THR A 111 29.85 -16.23 -11.45
C THR A 111 28.66 -15.25 -11.45
N GLU A 112 27.47 -15.72 -11.16
CA GLU A 112 26.27 -14.88 -11.04
C GLU A 112 26.36 -13.95 -9.83
N LEU A 113 25.86 -12.72 -10.00
CA LEU A 113 25.72 -11.76 -8.92
C LEU A 113 24.61 -12.20 -7.95
N SER A 114 24.87 -12.13 -6.66
CA SER A 114 23.81 -12.32 -5.67
C SER A 114 22.76 -11.20 -5.76
N PRO A 115 21.55 -11.36 -5.18
CA PRO A 115 20.54 -10.30 -5.19
C PRO A 115 21.05 -8.95 -4.67
N ILE A 116 21.92 -8.96 -3.65
CA ILE A 116 22.53 -7.74 -3.10
C ILE A 116 23.53 -7.14 -4.08
N GLU A 117 24.37 -7.97 -4.72
CA GLU A 117 25.32 -7.49 -5.73
C GLU A 117 24.61 -6.95 -6.97
N LYS A 118 23.49 -7.56 -7.40
CA LYS A 118 22.64 -7.04 -8.47
C LYS A 118 22.08 -5.67 -8.11
N LEU A 119 21.56 -5.52 -6.89
CA LEU A 119 21.04 -4.24 -6.40
C LEU A 119 22.12 -3.15 -6.40
N LEU A 120 23.31 -3.47 -5.87
CA LEU A 120 24.44 -2.55 -5.85
C LEU A 120 24.90 -2.21 -7.27
N ALA A 121 24.96 -3.18 -8.19
CA ALA A 121 25.38 -2.99 -9.57
C ALA A 121 24.39 -2.15 -10.40
N CYS A 122 23.08 -2.24 -10.12
CA CYS A 122 22.07 -1.42 -10.77
C CYS A 122 22.06 0.04 -10.30
N TYR A 123 22.73 0.37 -9.20
CA TYR A 123 22.73 1.72 -8.66
C TYR A 123 23.68 2.64 -9.44
N ASN A 124 23.17 3.79 -9.89
CA ASN A 124 23.96 4.74 -10.65
C ASN A 124 24.81 5.65 -9.73
N PHE A 125 25.96 5.12 -9.30
CA PHE A 125 26.88 5.85 -8.42
C PHE A 125 27.43 7.13 -9.05
N SER A 126 27.63 7.18 -10.38
CA SER A 126 28.23 8.36 -11.02
C SER A 126 27.30 9.57 -10.96
N ILE A 127 26.00 9.39 -11.25
CA ILE A 127 24.98 10.43 -11.11
C ILE A 127 24.88 10.87 -9.64
N PHE A 128 24.74 9.92 -8.72
CA PHE A 128 24.64 10.24 -7.29
C PHE A 128 25.83 11.05 -6.77
N MET A 129 27.05 10.70 -7.17
CA MET A 129 28.26 11.43 -6.78
C MET A 129 28.33 12.83 -7.41
N ALA A 130 27.83 13.00 -8.63
CA ALA A 130 27.71 14.31 -9.26
C ALA A 130 26.72 15.22 -8.50
N ASP A 131 25.55 14.69 -8.15
CA ASP A 131 24.52 15.43 -7.39
C ASP A 131 25.04 15.82 -5.99
N LEU A 132 25.75 14.91 -5.32
CA LEU A 132 26.38 15.20 -4.03
C LEU A 132 27.42 16.33 -4.11
N LYS A 133 28.22 16.37 -5.18
CA LYS A 133 29.20 17.46 -5.38
C LYS A 133 28.47 18.80 -5.55
N ILE A 134 27.39 18.83 -6.33
CA ILE A 134 26.58 20.04 -6.53
C ILE A 134 25.94 20.49 -5.21
N ALA A 135 25.36 19.57 -4.45
CA ALA A 135 24.73 19.87 -3.16
C ALA A 135 25.73 20.46 -2.16
N ARG A 136 26.93 19.87 -2.04
CA ARG A 136 28.01 20.37 -1.18
C ARG A 136 28.52 21.76 -1.62
N ALA A 137 28.64 21.99 -2.92
CA ALA A 137 29.04 23.29 -3.45
C ALA A 137 27.99 24.37 -3.16
N ARG A 138 26.70 24.04 -3.12
CA ARG A 138 25.61 24.95 -2.73
C ARG A 138 25.65 25.29 -1.24
N SER A 139 25.83 24.29 -0.37
CA SER A 139 25.91 24.52 1.08
C SER A 139 27.13 25.36 1.46
N ALA A 140 28.27 25.16 0.79
CA ALA A 140 29.49 25.93 1.03
C ALA A 140 29.40 27.41 0.58
N LYS A 141 28.45 27.76 -0.30
CA LYS A 141 28.20 29.15 -0.73
C LYS A 141 27.22 29.90 0.17
N GLN A 142 26.50 29.19 1.04
CA GLN A 142 25.50 29.76 1.94
C GLN A 142 26.04 29.97 3.37
N SER A 143 27.20 29.40 3.72
CA SER A 143 27.94 29.70 4.94
C SER A 143 28.96 30.79 4.70
#